data_AF-A0A023FHG3-F1
#
_entry.id   AF-A0A023FHG3-F1
#
_cell.length_a   1.000
_cell.length_b   1.000
_cell.length_c   1.000
_cell.angle_alpha   90.00
_cell.angle_beta   90.00
_cell.angle_gamma   90.00
#
_symmetry.space_group_name_H-M   'P 1'
#
loop_
_entity.id
_entity.type
_entity.pdbx_description
1 polymer ?
#
loop_
_entity_poly.entity_id
_entity_poly.type
_entity_poly.pdbx_seq_one_letter_code
_entity_poly.pdbx_strand_id
1 'polypeptide(L)'
;TPTTRRLKVKSLVSKGLTQEVAWNQSQVDLIIASRATIHYFLGLNYLDWVEHAAISEQLRGVLLRVCHLYLLHGIYEQPGLFLVAGLRDENLEEISGLITELLKSLRPDAVALVDAFDHHDMVLCSALGSYDGRVYERMYESALKAPLNKTQVHESYHRFLGPLMKSSL
;
A
#
# COMPACT_ATOMS: atom_id res chain seq x y z
N THR A 1 11.41 -21.30 1.93
CA THR A 1 10.18 -21.69 2.67
C THR A 1 10.36 -21.46 4.16
N PRO A 2 9.28 -21.32 4.96
CA PRO A 2 9.32 -21.06 6.41
C PRO A 2 10.20 -22.06 7.19
N THR A 3 10.31 -23.28 6.67
CA THR A 3 11.12 -24.38 7.19
C THR A 3 12.61 -24.05 7.22
N THR A 4 13.15 -23.38 6.19
CA THR A 4 14.60 -23.06 6.08
C THR A 4 15.06 -22.02 7.11
N ARG A 5 14.17 -21.12 7.56
CA ARG A 5 14.53 -20.03 8.48
C ARG A 5 14.42 -20.41 9.95
N ARG A 6 13.46 -21.27 10.30
CA ARG A 6 13.42 -21.92 11.63
C ARG A 6 14.67 -22.78 11.87
N LEU A 7 15.29 -23.28 10.80
CA LEU A 7 16.56 -23.99 10.86
C LEU A 7 17.74 -23.06 11.22
N LYS A 8 17.71 -21.76 10.87
CA LYS A 8 18.77 -20.81 11.22
C LYS A 8 18.84 -20.55 12.73
N VAL A 9 17.71 -20.24 13.37
CA VAL A 9 17.65 -20.04 14.83
C VAL A 9 18.11 -21.32 15.55
N LYS A 10 17.55 -22.48 15.16
CA LYS A 10 17.95 -23.77 15.73
C LYS A 10 19.44 -24.08 15.53
N SER A 11 19.99 -23.74 14.36
CA SER A 11 21.41 -23.93 14.05
C SER A 11 22.31 -23.05 14.91
N LEU A 12 21.94 -21.79 15.14
CA LEU A 12 22.71 -20.86 15.99
C LEU A 12 22.70 -21.29 17.46
N VAL A 13 21.56 -21.78 17.96
CA VAL A 13 21.46 -22.37 19.30
C VAL A 13 22.31 -23.62 19.41
N SER A 14 22.30 -24.52 18.41
CA SER A 14 23.17 -25.70 18.41
C SER A 14 24.67 -25.37 18.35
N LYS A 15 25.03 -24.16 17.89
CA LYS A 15 26.41 -23.65 17.88
C LYS A 15 26.82 -23.02 19.23
N GLY A 16 25.96 -23.07 20.25
CA GLY A 16 26.26 -22.61 21.61
C GLY A 16 25.85 -21.17 21.92
N LEU A 17 25.13 -20.49 21.01
CA LEU A 17 24.55 -19.17 21.31
C LEU A 17 23.31 -19.31 22.19
N THR A 18 23.08 -18.33 23.05
CA THR A 18 21.82 -18.26 23.81
C THR A 18 20.65 -18.02 22.86
N GLN A 19 19.45 -18.40 23.30
CA GLN A 19 18.23 -18.27 22.51
C GLN A 19 17.99 -16.82 22.08
N GLU A 20 18.25 -15.85 22.96
CA GLU A 20 18.04 -14.42 22.72
C GLU A 20 19.00 -13.90 21.65
N VAL A 21 20.27 -14.29 21.72
CA VAL A 21 21.29 -13.89 20.74
C VAL A 21 20.99 -14.52 19.37
N ALA A 22 20.66 -15.82 19.34
CA ALA A 22 20.30 -16.52 18.11
C ALA A 22 19.04 -15.94 17.44
N TRP A 23 18.05 -15.52 18.25
CA TRP A 23 16.85 -14.84 17.78
C TRP A 23 17.18 -13.48 17.14
N ASN A 24 17.93 -12.64 17.85
CA ASN A 24 18.33 -11.32 17.36
C ASN A 24 19.15 -11.42 16.05
N GLN A 25 20.08 -12.38 15.96
CA GLN A 25 20.86 -12.63 14.74
C GLN A 25 20.03 -13.17 13.56
N SER A 26 18.82 -13.67 13.83
CA SER A 26 17.90 -14.18 12.81
C SER A 26 16.72 -13.24 12.55
N GLN A 27 16.67 -12.07 13.21
CA GLN A 27 15.47 -11.22 13.24
C GLN A 27 15.02 -10.76 11.85
N VAL A 28 15.95 -10.45 10.95
CA VAL A 28 15.62 -10.05 9.57
C VAL A 28 14.86 -11.17 8.84
N ASP A 29 15.35 -12.40 8.91
CA ASP A 29 14.72 -13.57 8.29
C ASP A 29 13.33 -13.84 8.89
N LEU A 30 13.21 -13.67 10.21
CA LEU A 30 11.96 -13.85 10.95
C LEU A 30 10.93 -12.80 10.52
N ILE A 31 11.30 -11.52 10.40
CA ILE A 31 10.39 -10.46 9.94
C ILE A 31 9.87 -10.76 8.53
N ILE A 32 10.76 -11.16 7.62
CA ILE A 32 10.35 -11.51 6.24
C ILE A 32 9.39 -12.71 6.26
N ALA A 33 9.66 -13.73 7.09
CA ALA A 33 8.77 -14.87 7.24
C ALA A 33 7.41 -14.46 7.81
N SER A 34 7.37 -13.64 8.86
CA SER A 34 6.13 -13.11 9.44
C SER A 34 5.30 -12.35 8.43
N ARG A 35 5.91 -11.47 7.62
CA ARG A 35 5.22 -10.75 6.54
C ARG A 35 4.61 -11.72 5.54
N ALA A 36 5.39 -12.70 5.05
CA ALA A 36 4.90 -13.70 4.10
C ALA A 36 3.72 -14.51 4.68
N THR A 37 3.78 -14.89 5.96
CA THR A 37 2.67 -15.59 6.65
C THR A 37 1.42 -14.73 6.74
N ILE A 38 1.55 -13.44 7.06
CA ILE A 38 0.41 -12.51 7.12
C ILE A 38 -0.24 -12.37 5.74
N HIS A 39 0.56 -12.16 4.68
CA HIS A 39 0.03 -12.03 3.32
C HIS A 39 -0.69 -13.31 2.87
N TYR A 40 -0.11 -14.49 3.16
CA TYR A 40 -0.74 -15.79 2.89
C TYR A 40 -2.07 -15.94 3.64
N PHE A 41 -2.08 -15.65 4.94
CA PHE A 41 -3.29 -15.74 5.75
C PHE A 41 -4.37 -14.77 5.26
N LEU A 42 -4.02 -13.54 4.89
CA LEU A 42 -4.98 -12.59 4.34
C LEU A 42 -5.59 -13.10 3.03
N GLY A 43 -4.77 -13.66 2.14
CA GLY A 43 -5.23 -14.27 0.89
C GLY A 43 -6.19 -15.44 1.12
N LEU A 44 -5.87 -16.34 2.05
CA LEU A 44 -6.73 -17.47 2.40
C LEU A 44 -8.09 -17.00 2.92
N ASN A 45 -8.12 -16.09 3.91
CA ASN A 45 -9.37 -15.61 4.47
C ASN A 45 -10.20 -14.82 3.44
N TYR A 46 -9.54 -14.08 2.55
CA TYR A 46 -10.23 -13.37 1.48
C TYR A 46 -10.93 -14.35 0.53
N LEU A 47 -10.21 -15.38 0.06
CA LEU A 47 -10.76 -16.38 -0.85
C LEU A 47 -11.88 -17.19 -0.19
N ASP A 48 -11.68 -17.64 1.05
CA ASP A 48 -12.68 -18.36 1.84
C ASP A 48 -13.94 -17.52 2.05
N TRP A 49 -13.78 -16.24 2.39
CA TRP A 49 -14.90 -15.32 2.53
C TRP A 49 -15.65 -15.12 1.21
N VAL A 50 -14.93 -14.89 0.11
CA VAL A 50 -15.55 -14.71 -1.20
C VAL A 50 -16.33 -15.97 -1.58
N GLU A 51 -15.75 -17.16 -1.41
CA GLU A 51 -16.40 -18.45 -1.73
C GLU A 51 -17.75 -18.63 -1.02
N HIS A 52 -17.80 -18.33 0.28
CA HIS A 52 -18.98 -18.56 1.11
C HIS A 52 -19.95 -17.36 1.18
N ALA A 53 -19.57 -16.19 0.67
CA ALA A 53 -20.41 -15.00 0.69
C ALA A 53 -21.65 -15.15 -0.22
N ALA A 54 -22.82 -14.75 0.31
CA ALA A 54 -24.07 -14.64 -0.42
C ALA A 54 -24.11 -13.36 -1.28
N ILE A 55 -23.30 -13.35 -2.34
CA ILE A 55 -23.15 -12.24 -3.29
C ILE A 55 -23.45 -12.68 -4.72
N SER A 56 -23.72 -11.70 -5.60
CA SER A 56 -23.92 -11.97 -7.02
C SER A 56 -22.63 -12.47 -7.68
N GLU A 57 -22.77 -13.25 -8.76
CA GLU A 57 -21.63 -13.75 -9.53
C GLU A 57 -20.79 -12.62 -10.14
N GLN A 58 -21.42 -11.51 -10.51
CA GLN A 58 -20.74 -10.32 -11.01
C GLN A 58 -19.83 -9.71 -9.92
N LEU A 59 -20.35 -9.52 -8.70
CA LEU A 59 -19.58 -8.97 -7.59
C LEU A 59 -18.45 -9.93 -7.19
N ARG A 60 -18.74 -11.24 -7.13
CA ARG A 60 -17.74 -12.29 -6.90
C ARG A 60 -16.59 -12.19 -7.89
N GLY A 61 -16.87 -12.03 -9.19
CA GLY A 61 -15.86 -11.85 -10.22
C GLY A 61 -14.99 -10.59 -10.05
N VAL A 62 -15.57 -9.46 -9.62
CA VAL A 62 -14.81 -8.25 -9.30
C VAL A 62 -13.88 -8.48 -8.10
N LEU A 63 -14.39 -9.05 -7.01
CA LEU A 63 -13.63 -9.28 -5.78
C LEU A 63 -12.50 -10.29 -5.98
N LEU A 64 -12.71 -11.34 -6.80
CA LEU A 64 -11.64 -12.27 -7.16
C LEU A 64 -10.54 -11.57 -7.95
N ARG A 65 -10.88 -10.66 -8.89
CA ARG A 65 -9.88 -9.87 -9.61
C ARG A 65 -9.06 -8.99 -8.67
N VAL A 66 -9.68 -8.36 -7.67
CA VAL A 66 -8.99 -7.60 -6.63
C VAL A 66 -8.06 -8.50 -5.80
N CYS A 67 -8.52 -9.68 -5.41
CA CYS A 67 -7.72 -10.66 -4.68
C CYS A 67 -6.49 -11.12 -5.49
N HIS A 68 -6.70 -11.49 -6.76
CA HIS A 68 -5.61 -11.89 -7.66
C HIS A 68 -4.60 -10.78 -7.85
N LEU A 69 -5.06 -9.53 -8.05
CA LEU A 69 -4.16 -8.38 -8.16
C LEU A 69 -3.31 -8.21 -6.90
N TYR A 70 -3.93 -8.28 -5.71
CA TYR A 70 -3.21 -8.19 -4.44
C TYR A 70 -2.15 -9.29 -4.27
N LEU A 71 -2.48 -10.55 -4.57
CA LEU A 71 -1.57 -11.68 -4.43
C LEU A 71 -0.41 -11.62 -5.43
N LEU A 72 -0.72 -11.37 -6.71
CA LEU A 72 0.28 -11.27 -7.77
C LEU A 72 1.21 -10.08 -7.55
N HIS A 73 0.67 -8.92 -7.16
CA HIS A 73 1.47 -7.75 -6.79
C HIS A 73 2.39 -8.07 -5.59
N GLY A 74 1.91 -8.82 -4.60
CA GLY A 74 2.74 -9.28 -3.49
C GLY A 74 3.92 -10.16 -3.91
N ILE A 75 3.75 -10.97 -4.96
CA ILE A 75 4.85 -11.76 -5.56
C ILE A 75 5.81 -10.85 -6.32
N TYR A 76 5.27 -9.94 -7.15
CA TYR A 76 6.03 -9.00 -7.96
C TYR A 76 6.92 -8.06 -7.13
N GLU A 77 6.46 -7.65 -5.95
CA GLU A 77 7.22 -6.81 -5.02
C GLU A 77 8.38 -7.55 -4.33
N GLN A 78 8.37 -8.89 -4.29
CA GLN A 78 9.36 -9.70 -3.56
C GLN A 78 9.91 -10.87 -4.39
N PRO A 79 10.37 -10.64 -5.63
CA PRO A 79 10.66 -11.71 -6.59
C PRO A 79 11.75 -12.66 -6.06
N GLY A 80 12.77 -12.13 -5.37
CA GLY A 80 13.87 -12.94 -4.83
C GLY A 80 13.42 -14.03 -3.85
N LEU A 81 12.37 -13.80 -3.06
CA LEU A 81 11.84 -14.82 -2.14
C LEU A 81 11.17 -15.97 -2.89
N PHE A 82 10.48 -15.62 -3.97
CA PHE A 82 9.71 -16.54 -4.80
C PHE A 82 10.62 -17.32 -5.75
N LEU A 83 11.69 -16.70 -6.27
CA LEU A 83 12.76 -17.39 -6.99
C LEU A 83 13.40 -18.48 -6.13
N VAL A 84 13.75 -18.15 -4.87
CA VAL A 84 14.27 -19.15 -3.91
C VAL A 84 13.23 -20.23 -3.58
N ALA A 85 11.94 -19.93 -3.71
CA ALA A 85 10.85 -20.90 -3.52
C ALA A 85 10.56 -21.77 -4.75
N GLY A 86 11.22 -21.50 -5.89
CA GLY A 86 11.11 -22.29 -7.11
C GLY A 86 10.38 -21.61 -8.27
N LEU A 87 9.97 -20.34 -8.16
CA LEU A 87 9.58 -19.56 -9.35
C LEU A 87 10.78 -19.34 -10.27
N ARG A 88 10.52 -19.24 -11.57
CA ARG A 88 11.50 -18.92 -12.61
C ARG A 88 11.29 -17.51 -13.12
N ASP A 89 12.31 -16.98 -13.80
CA ASP A 89 12.25 -15.65 -14.42
C ASP A 89 11.10 -15.55 -15.43
N GLU A 90 10.84 -16.61 -16.19
CA GLU A 90 9.70 -16.66 -17.14
C GLU A 90 8.35 -16.45 -16.43
N ASN A 91 8.21 -16.97 -15.20
CA ASN A 91 6.98 -16.79 -14.42
C ASN A 91 6.83 -15.35 -13.93
N LEU A 92 7.92 -14.64 -13.65
CA LEU A 92 7.88 -13.25 -13.20
C LEU A 92 7.43 -12.32 -14.33
N GLU A 93 7.89 -12.57 -15.56
CA GLU A 93 7.43 -11.84 -16.75
C GLU A 93 5.94 -12.05 -16.99
N GLU A 94 5.47 -13.31 -16.90
CA GLU A 94 4.05 -13.66 -17.01
C GLU A 94 3.20 -12.95 -15.94
N ILE A 95 3.67 -12.96 -14.67
CA ILE A 95 2.99 -12.27 -13.56
C ILE A 95 2.86 -10.76 -13.83
N SER A 96 3.91 -10.12 -14.35
CA SER A 96 3.86 -8.69 -14.71
C SER A 96 2.81 -8.40 -15.79
N GLY A 97 2.69 -9.30 -16.78
CA GLY A 97 1.64 -9.23 -17.80
C GLY A 97 0.24 -9.38 -17.20
N LEU A 98 0.05 -10.38 -16.34
CA LEU A 98 -1.22 -10.63 -15.65
C LEU A 98 -1.65 -9.45 -14.76
N ILE A 99 -0.71 -8.82 -14.03
CA ILE A 99 -1.00 -7.62 -13.23
C ILE A 99 -1.53 -6.50 -14.12
N THR A 100 -0.89 -6.27 -15.28
CA THR A 100 -1.30 -5.21 -16.22
C THR A 100 -2.71 -5.45 -16.76
N GLU A 101 -3.03 -6.68 -17.14
CA GLU A 101 -4.38 -7.05 -17.60
C GLU A 101 -5.42 -6.96 -16.48
N LEU A 102 -5.09 -7.37 -15.26
CA LEU A 102 -5.96 -7.23 -14.10
C LEU A 102 -6.28 -5.75 -13.81
N LEU A 103 -5.26 -4.88 -13.80
CA LEU A 103 -5.44 -3.43 -13.62
C LEU A 103 -6.35 -2.84 -14.69
N LYS A 104 -6.15 -3.21 -15.96
CA LYS A 104 -7.01 -2.78 -17.06
C LYS A 104 -8.45 -3.25 -16.89
N SER A 105 -8.64 -4.50 -16.45
CA SER A 105 -9.97 -5.07 -16.23
C SER A 105 -10.71 -4.47 -15.03
N LEU A 106 -9.98 -4.05 -13.99
CA LEU A 106 -10.54 -3.45 -12.77
C LEU A 106 -10.78 -1.95 -12.91
N ARG A 107 -10.11 -1.28 -13.86
CA ARG A 107 -10.23 0.17 -14.07
C ARG A 107 -11.68 0.68 -14.16
N PRO A 108 -12.63 0.03 -14.87
CA PRO A 108 -14.02 0.48 -14.92
C PRO A 108 -14.73 0.41 -13.57
N ASP A 109 -14.35 -0.53 -12.70
CA ASP A 109 -14.97 -0.78 -11.40
C ASP A 109 -14.29 0.02 -10.28
N ALA A 110 -13.13 0.63 -10.53
CA ALA A 110 -12.26 1.21 -9.49
C ALA A 110 -12.94 2.31 -8.67
N VAL A 111 -13.69 3.21 -9.31
CA VAL A 111 -14.43 4.28 -8.61
C VAL A 111 -15.57 3.68 -7.77
N ALA A 112 -16.36 2.78 -8.35
CA ALA A 112 -17.45 2.12 -7.64
C ALA A 112 -16.96 1.30 -6.42
N LEU A 113 -15.78 0.68 -6.52
CA LEU A 113 -15.17 -0.06 -5.42
C LEU A 113 -14.78 0.82 -4.24
N VAL A 114 -14.27 2.04 -4.50
CA VAL A 114 -13.94 2.98 -3.42
C VAL A 114 -15.19 3.68 -2.88
N ASP A 115 -16.18 3.95 -3.74
CA ASP A 115 -17.47 4.52 -3.35
C ASP A 115 -18.26 3.55 -2.45
N ALA A 116 -18.07 2.24 -2.60
CA ALA A 116 -18.71 1.22 -1.77
C ALA A 116 -18.30 1.28 -0.28
N PHE A 117 -17.23 1.99 0.08
CA PHE A 117 -16.90 2.27 1.48
C PHE A 117 -17.82 3.34 2.11
N ASP A 118 -18.61 4.04 1.30
CA ASP A 118 -19.63 5.02 1.71
C ASP A 118 -19.07 6.10 2.66
N HIS A 119 -17.88 6.61 2.33
CA HIS A 119 -17.23 7.67 3.10
C HIS A 119 -17.81 9.04 2.76
N HIS A 120 -18.53 9.63 3.73
CA HIS A 120 -19.05 10.99 3.58
C HIS A 120 -17.91 12.02 3.48
N ASP A 121 -18.07 13.05 2.64
CA ASP A 121 -17.09 14.15 2.43
C ASP A 121 -16.61 14.79 3.75
N MET A 122 -17.52 14.91 4.73
CA MET A 122 -17.20 15.44 6.07
C MET A 122 -16.21 14.56 6.85
N VAL A 123 -16.20 13.25 6.61
CA VAL A 123 -15.26 12.32 7.24
C VAL A 123 -13.97 12.26 6.43
N LEU A 124 -14.09 12.21 5.10
CA LEU A 124 -12.94 12.14 4.20
C LEU A 124 -12.09 13.42 4.22
N CYS A 125 -12.72 14.58 4.44
CA CYS A 125 -12.07 15.90 4.55
C CYS A 125 -11.06 16.21 3.42
N SER A 126 -11.30 15.70 2.21
CA SER A 126 -10.37 15.79 1.10
C SER A 126 -10.96 16.61 -0.05
N ALA A 127 -10.30 17.71 -0.43
CA ALA A 127 -10.67 18.47 -1.61
C ALA A 127 -10.43 17.71 -2.92
N LEU A 128 -9.42 16.82 -2.95
CA LEU A 128 -9.10 15.97 -4.11
C LEU A 128 -10.05 14.77 -4.21
N GLY A 129 -10.52 14.27 -3.06
CA GLY A 129 -11.42 13.12 -2.97
C GLY A 129 -12.89 13.52 -2.85
N SER A 130 -13.28 14.73 -3.26
CA SER A 130 -14.66 15.19 -3.15
C SER A 130 -15.60 14.34 -4.00
N TYR A 131 -16.68 13.83 -3.39
CA TYR A 131 -17.65 12.97 -4.07
C TYR A 131 -18.28 13.61 -5.32
N ASP A 132 -18.53 14.92 -5.28
CA ASP A 132 -19.14 15.68 -6.39
C ASP A 132 -18.21 15.93 -7.58
N GLY A 133 -16.94 15.51 -7.50
CA GLY A 133 -15.94 15.69 -8.54
C GLY A 133 -15.51 17.15 -8.78
N ARG A 134 -15.95 18.12 -7.96
CA ARG A 134 -15.62 19.55 -8.09
C ARG A 134 -14.25 19.89 -7.51
N VAL A 135 -13.24 19.11 -7.91
CA VAL A 135 -11.92 19.09 -7.30
C VAL A 135 -11.24 20.45 -7.36
N TYR A 136 -11.27 21.12 -8.52
CA TYR A 136 -10.56 22.40 -8.70
C TYR A 136 -11.14 23.52 -7.84
N GLU A 137 -12.47 23.63 -7.78
CA GLU A 137 -13.17 24.60 -6.95
C GLU A 137 -12.92 24.33 -5.46
N ARG A 138 -13.03 23.07 -5.03
CA ARG A 138 -12.78 22.67 -3.63
C ARG A 138 -11.34 22.96 -3.22
N MET A 139 -10.37 22.68 -4.09
CA MET A 139 -8.96 23.00 -3.84
C MET A 139 -8.72 24.51 -3.72
N TYR A 140 -9.32 25.29 -4.61
CA TYR A 140 -9.20 26.75 -4.58
C TYR A 140 -9.82 27.33 -3.29
N GLU A 141 -11.04 26.92 -2.94
CA GLU A 141 -11.70 27.30 -1.69
C GLU A 141 -10.87 26.91 -0.45
N SER A 142 -10.26 25.72 -0.46
CA SER A 142 -9.39 25.25 0.61
C SER A 142 -8.13 26.12 0.72
N ALA A 143 -7.49 26.43 -0.41
CA ALA A 143 -6.33 27.31 -0.46
C ALA A 143 -6.65 28.70 0.09
N LEU A 144 -7.79 29.30 -0.28
CA LEU A 144 -8.21 30.61 0.23
C LEU A 144 -8.40 30.63 1.76
N LYS A 145 -8.81 29.51 2.37
CA LYS A 145 -9.00 29.39 3.82
C LYS A 145 -7.70 29.17 4.60
N ALA A 146 -6.58 28.91 3.90
CA ALA A 146 -5.29 28.67 4.55
C ALA A 146 -4.88 29.88 5.42
N PRO A 147 -4.36 29.67 6.65
CA PRO A 147 -4.01 30.77 7.56
C PRO A 147 -3.04 31.79 6.96
N LEU A 148 -2.16 31.35 6.05
CA LEU A 148 -1.18 32.20 5.37
C LEU A 148 -1.83 33.24 4.44
N ASN A 149 -3.04 32.96 3.94
CA ASN A 149 -3.76 33.81 3.00
C ASN A 149 -4.69 34.84 3.69
N LYS A 150 -4.64 34.95 5.01
CA LYS A 150 -5.41 35.96 5.77
C LYS A 150 -5.01 37.39 5.46
N THR A 151 -3.77 37.59 5.04
CA THR A 151 -3.19 38.91 4.73
C THR A 151 -2.55 38.85 3.35
N GLN A 152 -2.74 39.89 2.51
CA GLN A 152 -2.09 39.95 1.20
C GLN A 152 -0.56 39.97 1.28
N VAL A 153 -0.01 40.61 2.31
CA VAL A 153 1.43 40.65 2.60
C VAL A 153 1.63 40.06 4.00
N HIS A 154 2.39 38.99 4.08
CA HIS A 154 2.69 38.33 5.36
C HIS A 154 3.64 39.17 6.22
N GLU A 155 3.53 39.09 7.55
CA GLU A 155 4.33 39.89 8.50
C GLU A 155 5.86 39.70 8.29
N SER A 156 6.28 38.50 7.90
CA SER A 156 7.69 38.20 7.61
C SER A 156 8.28 39.09 6.51
N TYR A 157 7.47 39.58 5.57
CA TYR A 157 7.93 40.54 4.57
C TYR A 157 8.35 41.84 5.22
N HIS A 158 7.51 42.43 6.07
CA HIS A 158 7.82 43.69 6.74
C HIS A 158 9.03 43.58 7.67
N ARG A 159 9.17 42.44 8.34
CA ARG A 159 10.23 42.21 9.33
C ARG A 159 11.59 41.88 8.71
N PHE A 160 11.62 41.15 7.59
CA PHE A 160 12.86 40.58 7.05
C PHE A 160 13.07 40.91 5.57
N LEU A 161 12.14 40.51 4.69
CA LEU A 161 12.35 40.57 3.23
C LEU A 161 12.36 42.01 2.70
N GLY A 162 11.44 42.85 3.19
CA GLY A 162 11.31 44.24 2.79
C GLY A 162 12.58 45.06 3.10
N PRO A 163 13.13 45.00 4.33
CA PRO A 163 14.42 45.61 4.64
C PRO A 163 15.56 45.06 3.79
N LEU A 164 15.65 43.74 3.62
CA LEU A 164 16.71 43.08 2.84
C LEU A 164 16.71 43.54 1.38
N MET A 165 15.54 43.62 0.74
CA MET A 165 15.43 44.05 -0.66
C MET A 165 15.74 45.54 -0.85
N LYS A 166 15.58 46.36 0.19
CA LYS A 166 15.88 47.81 0.18
C LYS A 166 17.33 48.11 0.54
N SER A 167 17.98 47.26 1.33
CA SER A 167 19.42 47.36 1.56
C SER A 167 20.14 46.80 0.34
N SER A 168 20.45 47.66 -0.63
CA SER A 168 21.42 47.32 -1.68
C SER A 168 22.77 47.03 -1.02
N LEU A 169 23.17 45.76 -0.96
CA LEU A 169 24.58 45.36 -0.93
C LEU A 169 25.16 45.56 -2.34
#